data_AF-A0A1V2AXB8-F1
#
_entry.id   AF-A0A1V2AXB8-F1
#
_cell.length_a   1.000
_cell.length_b   1.000
_cell.length_c   1.000
_cell.angle_alpha   90.00
_cell.angle_beta   90.00
_cell.angle_gamma   90.00
#
_symmetry.space_group_name_H-M   'P 1'
#
loop_
_entity.id
_entity.type
_entity.pdbx_description
1 polymer ?
#
loop_
_entity_poly.entity_id
_entity_poly.type
_entity_poly.pdbx_seq_one_letter_code
_entity_poly.pdbx_strand_id
1 'polypeptide(L)'
;MEKQTTFQQFADRVVTLLSADDVVVGLAAGCSWIGGQRDEYSDIDFVLVTREAIGGNKEMMMGYASGLGICSMRLQGSMWVSQGC
;
A
#
# COMPACT_ATOMS: atom_id res chain seq x y z
N MET A 1 -17.60 15.41 -13.21
CA MET A 1 -16.64 15.22 -12.10
C MET A 1 -16.70 13.76 -11.74
N GLU A 2 -15.72 12.96 -12.14
CA GLU A 2 -15.72 11.52 -11.83
C GLU A 2 -15.64 11.34 -10.31
N LYS A 3 -16.58 10.57 -9.76
CA LYS A 3 -16.66 10.31 -8.32
C LYS A 3 -15.49 9.42 -7.94
N GLN A 4 -14.52 9.96 -7.19
CA GLN A 4 -13.41 9.16 -6.67
C GLN A 4 -13.97 7.98 -5.86
N THR A 5 -13.42 6.80 -6.13
CA THR A 5 -13.76 5.58 -5.41
C THR A 5 -12.99 5.50 -4.09
N THR A 6 -13.49 4.77 -3.08
CA THR A 6 -12.83 4.57 -1.78
C THR A 6 -11.37 4.12 -1.94
N PHE A 7 -11.13 3.28 -2.94
CA PHE A 7 -9.81 2.81 -3.36
C PHE A 7 -8.86 3.91 -3.84
N GLN A 8 -9.36 4.90 -4.59
CA GLN A 8 -8.57 6.06 -5.02
C GLN A 8 -8.23 6.96 -3.85
N GLN A 9 -9.18 7.20 -2.94
CA GLN A 9 -8.92 7.98 -1.73
C GLN A 9 -7.87 7.31 -0.84
N PHE A 10 -7.91 5.98 -0.74
CA PHE A 10 -6.88 5.22 -0.03
C PHE A 10 -5.51 5.35 -0.70
N ALA A 11 -5.43 5.14 -2.02
CA ALA A 11 -4.18 5.27 -2.76
C ALA A 11 -3.58 6.68 -2.68
N ASP A 12 -4.40 7.72 -2.84
CA ASP A 12 -3.96 9.12 -2.74
C ASP A 12 -3.38 9.41 -1.34
N ARG A 13 -4.00 8.87 -0.29
CA ARG A 13 -3.48 8.98 1.08
C ARG A 13 -2.15 8.25 1.24
N VAL A 14 -2.04 7.02 0.74
CA VAL A 14 -0.81 6.22 0.80
C VAL A 14 0.34 6.95 0.09
N VAL A 15 0.10 7.47 -1.11
CA VAL A 15 1.08 8.27 -1.87
C VAL A 15 1.49 9.53 -1.10
N THR A 16 0.53 10.24 -0.51
CA THR A 16 0.82 11.46 0.29
C THR A 16 1.72 11.15 1.49
N LEU A 17 1.47 10.04 2.19
CA LEU A 17 2.29 9.63 3.34
C LEU A 17 3.71 9.21 2.93
N LEU A 18 3.82 8.44 1.85
CA LEU A 18 5.10 7.88 1.42
C LEU A 18 5.97 8.87 0.64
N SER A 19 5.37 9.85 -0.03
CA SER A 19 6.11 10.90 -0.75
C SER A 19 6.86 11.87 0.17
N ALA A 20 6.52 11.90 1.46
CA ALA A 20 7.24 12.69 2.46
C ALA A 20 8.47 11.96 3.04
N ASP A 21 8.68 10.68 2.68
CA ASP A 21 9.76 9.86 3.21
C ASP A 21 10.87 9.67 2.17
N ASP A 22 12.05 10.25 2.42
CA ASP A 22 13.22 10.19 1.53
C ASP A 22 13.80 8.77 1.36
N VAL A 23 13.43 7.83 2.24
CA VAL A 23 13.82 6.42 2.15
C VAL A 23 12.97 5.69 1.10
N VAL A 24 11.76 6.18 0.79
CA VAL A 24 10.89 5.58 -0.21
C VAL A 24 11.34 6.00 -1.61
N VAL A 25 11.69 5.01 -2.44
CA VAL A 25 12.11 5.22 -3.83
C VAL A 25 10.90 5.16 -4.77
N GLY A 26 9.90 4.35 -4.44
CA GLY A 26 8.69 4.27 -5.23
C GLY A 26 7.63 3.33 -4.66
N LEU A 27 6.43 3.46 -5.20
CA LEU A 27 5.27 2.66 -4.87
C LEU A 27 4.67 2.11 -6.17
N ALA A 28 4.47 0.80 -6.23
CA ALA A 28 3.75 0.16 -7.33
C ALA A 28 2.45 -0.46 -6.80
N ALA A 29 1.34 -0.21 -7.48
CA ALA A 29 0.08 -0.89 -7.23
C ALA A 29 0.01 -2.16 -8.09
N GLY A 30 -0.39 -3.29 -7.52
CA GLY A 30 -0.47 -4.59 -8.16
C GLY A 30 -1.88 -5.18 -8.23
N CYS A 31 -1.98 -6.37 -8.83
CA CYS A 31 -3.18 -7.22 -8.88
C CYS A 31 -4.39 -6.60 -9.61
N SER A 32 -5.61 -6.84 -9.09
CA SER A 32 -6.90 -6.62 -9.74
C SER A 32 -7.12 -5.18 -10.24
N TRP A 33 -6.33 -4.22 -9.73
CA TRP A 33 -6.23 -2.85 -10.22
C TRP A 33 -5.66 -2.74 -11.63
N ILE A 34 -4.62 -3.49 -11.96
CA ILE A 34 -3.98 -3.47 -13.29
C ILE A 34 -4.87 -4.19 -14.32
N GLY A 35 -5.55 -5.26 -13.90
CA GLY A 35 -6.38 -6.10 -14.77
C GLY A 35 -7.80 -5.56 -15.02
N GLY A 36 -8.20 -4.45 -14.39
CA GLY A 36 -9.55 -3.89 -14.49
C GLY A 36 -10.65 -4.74 -13.84
N GLN A 37 -10.29 -5.75 -13.05
CA GLN A 37 -11.21 -6.70 -12.40
C GLN A 37 -11.52 -6.27 -10.97
N ARG A 38 -11.86 -4.98 -10.78
CA ARG A 38 -12.09 -4.42 -9.44
C ARG A 38 -13.58 -4.40 -9.12
N ASP A 39 -13.96 -5.09 -8.06
CA ASP A 39 -15.29 -5.05 -7.44
C ASP A 39 -15.24 -4.42 -6.04
N GLU A 40 -16.38 -4.39 -5.34
CA GLU A 40 -16.52 -3.81 -3.99
C GLU A 40 -15.79 -4.61 -2.91
N TYR A 41 -15.39 -5.85 -3.20
CA TYR A 41 -14.69 -6.76 -2.28
C TYR A 41 -13.21 -6.92 -2.62
N SER A 42 -12.70 -6.13 -3.57
CA SER A 42 -11.35 -6.27 -4.07
C SER A 42 -10.32 -5.66 -3.15
N ASP A 43 -9.34 -6.48 -2.76
CA ASP A 43 -8.11 -5.99 -2.15
C ASP A 43 -7.29 -5.13 -3.12
N ILE A 44 -6.55 -4.17 -2.58
CA ILE A 44 -5.46 -3.46 -3.26
C ILE A 44 -4.16 -4.03 -2.75
N ASP A 45 -3.29 -4.44 -3.67
CA ASP A 45 -1.91 -4.81 -3.39
C ASP A 45 -0.96 -3.64 -3.68
N PHE A 46 -0.13 -3.28 -2.70
CA PHE A 46 0.99 -2.36 -2.90
C PHE A 46 2.34 -3.05 -2.70
N VAL A 47 3.27 -2.74 -3.61
CA VAL A 47 4.69 -3.04 -3.48
C VAL A 47 5.42 -1.74 -3.21
N LEU A 48 5.98 -1.63 -1.99
CA LEU A 48 6.80 -0.50 -1.59
C LEU A 48 8.27 -0.80 -1.88
N VAL A 49 8.94 0.12 -2.58
CA VAL A 49 10.39 0.06 -2.83
C VAL A 49 11.07 1.13 -2.01
N THR A 50 11.91 0.71 -1.09
CA THR A 50 12.73 1.58 -0.23
C THR A 50 14.20 1.48 -0.62
N ARG A 51 14.96 2.54 -0.34
CA ARG A 51 16.41 2.61 -0.58
C ARG A 51 17.16 1.59 0.28
N GLU A 52 16.65 1.35 1.48
CA GLU A 52 17.17 0.38 2.44
C GLU A 52 16.18 -0.77 2.61
N ALA A 53 16.69 -1.99 2.83
CA ALA A 53 15.84 -3.15 3.03
C ALA A 53 15.13 -3.07 4.40
N ILE A 54 13.83 -2.79 4.37
CA ILE A 54 12.97 -2.87 5.56
C ILE A 54 12.44 -4.30 5.78
N GLY A 55 12.52 -5.14 4.76
CA GLY A 55 12.08 -6.54 4.79
C GLY A 55 12.84 -7.34 5.84
N GLY A 56 12.10 -8.01 6.73
CA GLY A 56 12.67 -8.80 7.84
C GLY A 56 12.77 -8.04 9.16
N ASN A 57 12.65 -6.69 9.17
CA ASN A 57 12.49 -5.93 10.39
C ASN A 57 11.00 -5.67 10.65
N LYS A 58 10.41 -6.50 11.54
CA LYS A 58 8.98 -6.45 11.87
C LYS A 58 8.54 -5.07 12.38
N GLU A 59 9.35 -4.40 13.18
CA GLU A 59 9.01 -3.11 13.78
C GLU A 59 8.93 -2.01 12.72
N MET A 60 9.91 -1.96 11.81
CA MET A 60 9.88 -1.02 10.69
C MET A 60 8.68 -1.29 9.77
N MET A 61 8.45 -2.56 9.41
CA MET A 61 7.29 -2.92 8.57
C MET A 61 5.95 -2.58 9.25
N MET A 62 5.84 -2.74 10.57
CA MET A 62 4.66 -2.33 11.33
C MET A 62 4.53 -0.81 11.47
N GLY A 63 5.64 -0.08 11.52
CA GLY A 63 5.65 1.38 11.50
C GLY A 63 5.04 1.92 10.22
N TYR A 64 5.46 1.41 9.06
CA TYR A 64 4.82 1.75 7.78
C TYR A 64 3.36 1.32 7.76
N ALA A 65 3.04 0.09 8.15
CA ALA A 65 1.68 -0.42 8.15
C ALA A 65 0.71 0.44 8.98
N SER A 66 1.12 0.84 10.18
CA SER A 66 0.28 1.64 11.09
C SER A 66 0.03 3.06 10.58
N GLY A 67 0.97 3.65 9.82
CA GLY A 67 0.79 4.95 9.19
C GLY A 67 -0.24 4.95 8.05
N LEU A 68 -0.37 3.82 7.33
CA LEU A 68 -1.25 3.70 6.17
C LEU A 68 -2.74 3.51 6.55
N GLY A 69 -3.06 3.09 7.78
CA GLY A 69 -4.42 2.97 8.31
C GLY A 69 -4.76 1.58 8.85
N ILE A 70 -5.94 1.43 9.47
CA ILE A 70 -6.44 0.14 9.98
C ILE A 70 -6.91 -0.69 8.79
N CYS A 71 -6.08 -1.63 8.34
CA CYS A 71 -6.50 -2.70 7.44
C CYS A 71 -5.63 -3.94 7.70
N SER A 72 -6.13 -5.14 7.35
CA SER A 72 -5.43 -6.40 7.59
C SER A 72 -4.19 -6.53 6.72
N MET A 73 -3.02 -6.10 7.22
CA MET A 73 -1.78 -6.12 6.45
C MET A 73 -1.05 -7.46 6.59
N ARG A 74 -0.78 -8.11 5.45
CA ARG A 74 0.09 -9.29 5.37
C ARG A 74 1.50 -8.88 4.99
N LEU A 75 2.38 -8.79 5.98
CA LEU A 75 3.80 -8.53 5.78
C LEU A 75 4.55 -9.83 5.44
N GLN A 76 5.07 -9.95 4.22
CA GLN A 76 6.08 -10.94 3.83
C GLN A 76 7.39 -10.22 3.49
N GLY A 77 8.53 -10.92 3.52
CA GLY A 77 9.91 -10.38 3.54
C GLY A 77 10.33 -9.38 2.45
N SER A 78 9.44 -9.05 1.52
CA SER A 78 9.47 -7.95 0.57
C SER A 78 8.04 -7.40 0.54
N MET A 79 7.81 -6.20 1.08
CA MET A 79 6.50 -5.70 1.54
C MET A 79 5.31 -5.95 0.58
N TRP A 80 4.25 -6.57 1.11
CA TRP A 80 2.91 -6.72 0.53
C TRP A 80 1.89 -6.04 1.43
N VAL A 81 0.92 -5.34 0.86
CA VAL A 81 -0.22 -4.74 1.57
C VAL A 81 -1.47 -5.17 0.82
N SER A 82 -2.25 -6.12 1.35
CA SER A 82 -3.55 -6.57 0.84
C SER A 82 -4.65 -5.87 1.64
N GLN A 83 -5.74 -5.43 1.00
CA GLN A 83 -6.85 -4.71 1.64
C GLN A 83 -8.14 -5.57 1.70
N GLY A 84 -8.30 -6.40 2.72
CA GLY A 84 -9.62 -6.94 3.05
C GLY A 84 -10.35 -5.95 3.95
N CYS A 85 -11.36 -5.25 3.43
CA CYS A 85 -12.21 -4.34 4.20
C CYS A 85 -13.51 -5.02 4.63
#